data_AF-A0AAW7VT05-F1
#
_entry.id   AF-A0AAW7VT05-F1
#
_cell.length_a   1.000
_cell.length_b   1.000
_cell.length_c   1.000
_cell.angle_alpha   90.00
_cell.angle_beta   90.00
_cell.angle_gamma   90.00
#
_symmetry.space_group_name_H-M   'P 1'
#
loop_
_entity.id
_entity.type
_entity.pdbx_description
1 polymer ?
#
loop_
_entity_poly.entity_id
_entity_poly.type
_entity_poly.pdbx_seq_one_letter_code
_entity_poly.pdbx_strand_id
1 'polypeptide(L)'
;MVPGSYILSIGGAEQSHVNLAHPNEIFYEYLRRIGHVVDLVAEPAAPVSALHLGAGALTLARYIQATRPGSVQHAVELERELLDFVLQKLPMPEGTHLTTHIADAREALAALPAGLGFDVVILDIFSGPDAPPHIACREFYEEAARRLAPGGVLIINVGDEPALTLVRSQVAALRQAMPDVAAVAEAGMFEGRYPGNIILVGTQAPWPADWSRELLARGPHPAAVLSGVELDKISD
;
A
#
# COMPACT_ATOMS: atom_id res chain seq x y z
N MET A 1 2.90 -17.99 19.97
CA MET A 1 2.65 -17.52 18.59
C MET A 1 1.56 -18.39 17.98
N VAL A 2 0.66 -17.81 17.20
CA VAL A 2 -0.32 -18.55 16.40
C VAL A 2 0.45 -19.48 15.45
N PRO A 3 0.04 -20.76 15.26
CA PRO A 3 0.72 -21.65 14.33
C PRO A 3 0.81 -21.04 12.93
N GLY A 4 2.00 -21.05 12.32
CA GLY A 4 2.23 -20.48 10.99
C GLY A 4 2.60 -18.98 10.97
N SER A 5 2.54 -18.29 12.12
CA SER A 5 2.94 -16.89 12.24
C SER A 5 4.46 -16.70 12.36
N TYR A 6 4.97 -15.70 11.64
CA TYR A 6 6.35 -15.23 11.68
C TYR A 6 6.38 -13.72 11.81
N ILE A 7 7.36 -13.21 12.54
CA ILE A 7 7.65 -11.78 12.66
C ILE A 7 9.00 -11.53 11.97
N LEU A 8 9.02 -10.59 11.04
CA LEU A 8 10.24 -10.03 10.47
C LEU A 8 10.68 -8.87 11.36
N SER A 9 11.90 -8.92 11.88
CA SER A 9 12.50 -7.83 12.64
C SER A 9 13.81 -7.37 11.99
N ILE A 10 14.00 -6.06 11.91
CA ILE A 10 15.22 -5.41 11.41
C ILE A 10 15.71 -4.47 12.52
N GLY A 11 16.96 -4.62 12.94
CA GLY A 11 17.54 -3.79 14.00
C GLY A 11 16.81 -3.88 15.36
N GLY A 12 16.06 -4.96 15.61
CA GLY A 12 15.25 -5.13 16.82
C GLY A 12 13.85 -4.50 16.78
N ALA A 13 13.51 -3.78 15.71
CA ALA A 13 12.16 -3.31 15.46
C ALA A 13 11.38 -4.35 14.65
N GLU A 14 10.13 -4.63 15.02
CA GLU A 14 9.23 -5.50 14.25
C GLU A 14 8.72 -4.75 13.03
N GLN A 15 8.99 -5.28 11.84
CA GLN A 15 8.70 -4.63 10.55
C GLN A 15 7.52 -5.28 9.83
N SER A 16 7.31 -6.57 10.03
CA SER A 16 6.18 -7.27 9.41
C SER A 16 5.80 -8.54 10.15
N HIS A 17 4.58 -8.99 9.91
CA HIS A 17 4.04 -10.22 10.46
C HIS A 17 3.30 -10.93 9.33
N VAL A 18 3.64 -12.19 9.12
CA VAL A 18 3.04 -13.05 8.10
C VAL A 18 2.55 -14.32 8.76
N ASN A 19 1.32 -14.72 8.45
CA ASN A 19 0.83 -16.06 8.75
C ASN A 19 0.83 -16.89 7.46
N LEU A 20 1.74 -17.85 7.33
CA LEU A 20 1.83 -18.68 6.12
C LEU A 20 0.65 -19.66 5.99
N ALA A 21 -0.01 -20.01 7.10
CA ALA A 21 -1.20 -20.86 7.09
C ALA A 21 -2.46 -20.08 6.72
N HIS A 22 -2.50 -18.78 7.04
CA HIS A 22 -3.61 -17.88 6.75
C HIS A 22 -3.11 -16.55 6.16
N PRO A 23 -2.64 -16.52 4.89
CA PRO A 23 -2.01 -15.33 4.32
C PRO A 23 -2.98 -14.15 4.09
N ASN A 24 -4.27 -14.40 4.16
CA ASN A 24 -5.34 -13.40 4.18
C ASN A 24 -5.49 -12.70 5.55
N GLU A 25 -4.88 -13.22 6.61
CA GLU A 25 -4.88 -12.62 7.95
C GLU A 25 -3.69 -11.69 8.14
N ILE A 26 -3.87 -10.43 7.74
CA ILE A 26 -2.88 -9.38 7.98
C ILE A 26 -3.00 -8.87 9.43
N PHE A 27 -1.88 -8.87 10.14
CA PHE A 27 -1.80 -8.41 11.54
C PHE A 27 -1.69 -6.89 11.67
N TYR A 28 -0.76 -6.24 10.94
CA TYR A 28 -0.60 -4.79 11.00
C TYR A 28 -1.76 -4.06 10.35
N GLU A 29 -2.35 -3.12 11.07
CA GLU A 29 -3.58 -2.46 10.66
C GLU A 29 -3.44 -1.70 9.34
N TYR A 30 -2.32 -1.00 9.12
CA TYR A 30 -2.10 -0.23 7.90
C TYR A 30 -2.06 -1.14 6.65
N LEU A 31 -1.35 -2.27 6.73
CA LEU A 31 -1.33 -3.28 5.66
C LEU A 31 -2.75 -3.85 5.43
N ARG A 32 -3.53 -4.05 6.49
CA ARG A 32 -4.90 -4.54 6.38
C ARG A 32 -5.81 -3.54 5.69
N ARG A 33 -5.65 -2.24 5.97
CA ARG A 33 -6.35 -1.16 5.27
C ARG A 33 -6.00 -1.13 3.78
N ILE A 34 -4.72 -1.31 3.43
CA ILE A 34 -4.29 -1.44 2.01
C ILE A 34 -4.97 -2.65 1.37
N GLY A 35 -4.95 -3.82 2.03
CA GLY A 35 -5.65 -5.02 1.56
C GLY A 35 -7.14 -4.80 1.31
N HIS A 36 -7.82 -4.06 2.19
CA HIS A 36 -9.24 -3.71 2.00
C HIS A 36 -9.47 -2.76 0.82
N VAL A 37 -8.54 -1.84 0.51
CA VAL A 37 -8.62 -1.04 -0.72
C VAL A 37 -8.46 -1.93 -1.95
N VAL A 38 -7.50 -2.86 -1.94
CA VAL A 38 -7.30 -3.85 -3.03
C VAL A 38 -8.55 -4.72 -3.22
N ASP A 39 -9.26 -5.05 -2.14
CA ASP A 39 -10.50 -5.82 -2.21
C ASP A 39 -11.63 -5.10 -2.97
N LEU A 40 -11.57 -3.77 -3.10
CA LEU A 40 -12.58 -2.95 -3.77
C LEU A 40 -12.26 -2.63 -5.24
N VAL A 41 -11.04 -2.93 -5.69
CA VAL A 41 -10.58 -2.64 -7.07
C VAL A 41 -11.22 -3.58 -8.11
N ALA A 42 -11.54 -4.80 -7.70
CA ALA A 42 -12.12 -5.81 -8.58
C ALA A 42 -13.11 -6.69 -7.82
N GLU A 43 -13.96 -7.41 -8.55
CA GLU A 43 -14.88 -8.40 -8.00
C GLU A 43 -14.15 -9.41 -7.10
N PRO A 44 -14.80 -9.95 -6.06
CA PRO A 44 -14.18 -10.96 -5.19
C PRO A 44 -13.57 -12.13 -5.99
N ALA A 45 -12.35 -12.52 -5.60
CA ALA A 45 -11.53 -13.55 -6.26
C ALA A 45 -11.08 -13.27 -7.70
N ALA A 46 -11.51 -12.17 -8.34
CA ALA A 46 -10.98 -11.80 -9.65
C ALA A 46 -9.48 -11.44 -9.54
N PRO A 47 -8.63 -11.95 -10.45
CA PRO A 47 -7.21 -11.63 -10.44
C PRO A 47 -6.99 -10.15 -10.76
N VAL A 48 -5.94 -9.58 -10.19
CA VAL A 48 -5.49 -8.21 -10.46
C VAL A 48 -4.03 -8.19 -10.88
N SER A 49 -3.62 -7.10 -11.51
CA SER A 49 -2.22 -6.75 -11.73
C SER A 49 -1.75 -5.79 -10.63
N ALA A 50 -0.69 -6.15 -9.90
CA ALA A 50 -0.22 -5.38 -8.75
C ALA A 50 1.27 -5.04 -8.85
N LEU A 51 1.62 -3.78 -8.54
CA LEU A 51 2.99 -3.32 -8.36
C LEU A 51 3.18 -2.90 -6.89
N HIS A 52 4.09 -3.56 -6.19
CA HIS A 52 4.49 -3.24 -4.82
C HIS A 52 5.84 -2.52 -4.86
N LEU A 53 5.84 -1.23 -4.52
CA LEU A 53 7.02 -0.39 -4.37
C LEU A 53 7.36 -0.32 -2.89
N GLY A 54 8.39 -1.07 -2.47
CA GLY A 54 8.52 -1.46 -1.07
C GLY A 54 7.58 -2.62 -0.77
N ALA A 55 8.13 -3.75 -0.35
CA ALA A 55 7.33 -4.95 -0.14
C ALA A 55 7.60 -5.66 1.20
N GLY A 56 8.67 -5.29 1.92
CA GLY A 56 9.00 -5.82 3.23
C GLY A 56 9.00 -7.36 3.24
N ALA A 57 8.16 -7.97 4.08
CA ALA A 57 8.02 -9.42 4.11
C ALA A 57 7.16 -10.01 2.96
N LEU A 58 6.83 -9.25 1.92
CA LEU A 58 5.89 -9.58 0.83
C LEU A 58 4.46 -9.88 1.34
N THR A 59 4.06 -9.25 2.45
CA THR A 59 2.78 -9.52 3.13
C THR A 59 1.59 -9.24 2.22
N LEU A 60 1.57 -8.08 1.56
CA LEU A 60 0.49 -7.72 0.62
C LEU A 60 0.50 -8.61 -0.62
N ALA A 61 1.68 -9.03 -1.11
CA ALA A 61 1.74 -9.95 -2.24
C ALA A 61 1.13 -11.32 -1.92
N ARG A 62 1.34 -11.82 -0.69
CA ARG A 62 0.70 -13.05 -0.19
C ARG A 62 -0.80 -12.88 0.02
N TYR A 63 -1.20 -11.72 0.56
CA TYR A 63 -2.62 -11.38 0.71
C TYR A 63 -3.32 -11.43 -0.64
N ILE A 64 -2.79 -10.73 -1.65
CA ILE A 64 -3.35 -10.71 -3.00
C ILE A 64 -3.39 -12.11 -3.61
N GLN A 65 -2.33 -12.91 -3.48
CA GLN A 65 -2.36 -14.29 -3.97
C GLN A 65 -3.49 -15.10 -3.32
N ALA A 66 -3.67 -14.97 -2.01
CA ALA A 66 -4.66 -15.74 -1.26
C ALA A 66 -6.10 -15.33 -1.57
N THR A 67 -6.35 -14.03 -1.77
CA THR A 67 -7.71 -13.50 -2.03
C THR A 67 -8.05 -13.39 -3.50
N ARG A 68 -7.05 -13.41 -4.39
CA ARG A 68 -7.15 -13.18 -5.84
C ARG A 68 -6.15 -14.08 -6.60
N PRO A 69 -6.34 -15.42 -6.56
CA PRO A 69 -5.43 -16.34 -7.24
C PRO A 69 -5.35 -16.05 -8.75
N GLY A 70 -4.13 -16.16 -9.31
CA GLY A 70 -3.87 -15.82 -10.72
C GLY A 70 -3.47 -14.37 -10.96
N SER A 71 -3.41 -13.54 -9.91
CA SER A 71 -2.91 -12.16 -9.98
C SER A 71 -1.45 -12.11 -10.41
N VAL A 72 -1.12 -11.21 -11.34
CA VAL A 72 0.26 -10.94 -11.79
C VAL A 72 0.84 -9.82 -10.95
N GLN A 73 1.94 -10.11 -10.26
CA GLN A 73 2.49 -9.19 -9.27
C GLN A 73 3.95 -8.86 -9.57
N HIS A 74 4.33 -7.62 -9.32
CA HIS A 74 5.70 -7.16 -9.33
C HIS A 74 6.03 -6.54 -7.97
N ALA A 75 7.16 -6.93 -7.37
CA ALA A 75 7.63 -6.34 -6.13
C ALA A 75 9.02 -5.74 -6.33
N VAL A 76 9.18 -4.48 -5.93
CA VAL A 76 10.45 -3.75 -5.94
C VAL A 76 10.93 -3.64 -4.50
N GLU A 77 12.15 -4.10 -4.26
CA GLU A 77 12.83 -4.02 -2.97
C GLU A 77 14.24 -3.44 -3.20
N LEU A 78 14.69 -2.58 -2.30
CA LEU A 78 16.02 -1.98 -2.38
C LEU A 78 17.08 -2.97 -1.89
N GLU A 79 16.79 -3.66 -0.79
CA GLU A 79 17.73 -4.54 -0.09
C GLU A 79 17.61 -5.99 -0.57
N ARG A 80 18.55 -6.44 -1.40
CA ARG A 80 18.57 -7.81 -1.96
C ARG A 80 18.53 -8.87 -0.86
N GLU A 81 19.38 -8.70 0.15
CA GLU A 81 19.59 -9.63 1.23
C GLU A 81 18.30 -9.83 2.05
N LEU A 82 17.51 -8.76 2.20
CA LEU A 82 16.22 -8.83 2.87
C LEU A 82 15.24 -9.69 2.08
N LEU A 83 15.13 -9.43 0.77
CA LEU A 83 14.20 -10.17 -0.08
C LEU A 83 14.55 -11.66 -0.18
N ASP A 84 15.84 -11.97 -0.38
CA ASP A 84 16.33 -13.34 -0.44
C ASP A 84 16.06 -14.08 0.87
N PHE A 85 16.31 -13.42 2.01
CA PHE A 85 15.99 -13.96 3.34
C PHE A 85 14.49 -14.22 3.50
N VAL A 86 13.65 -13.25 3.15
CA VAL A 86 12.18 -13.37 3.24
C VAL A 86 11.69 -14.54 2.40
N LEU A 87 12.10 -14.66 1.13
CA LEU A 87 11.65 -15.74 0.26
C LEU A 87 12.17 -17.11 0.72
N GLN A 88 13.38 -17.17 1.28
CA GLN A 88 13.93 -18.42 1.83
C GLN A 88 13.18 -18.89 3.08
N LYS A 89 12.82 -17.97 3.99
CA LYS A 89 12.18 -18.32 5.28
C LYS A 89 10.67 -18.39 5.18
N LEU A 90 10.08 -17.57 4.31
CA LEU A 90 8.66 -17.40 4.12
C LEU A 90 8.35 -17.64 2.62
N PRO A 91 8.33 -18.90 2.15
CA PRO A 91 8.04 -19.17 0.74
C PRO A 91 6.67 -18.60 0.34
N MET A 92 6.57 -18.16 -0.92
CA MET A 92 5.28 -17.75 -1.48
C MET A 92 4.35 -18.96 -1.66
N PRO A 93 3.02 -18.80 -1.58
CA PRO A 93 2.08 -19.86 -1.90
C PRO A 93 2.30 -20.41 -3.32
N GLU A 94 2.04 -21.70 -3.52
CA GLU A 94 2.12 -22.32 -4.84
C GLU A 94 1.22 -21.59 -5.87
N GLY A 95 1.68 -21.50 -7.12
CA GLY A 95 0.97 -20.80 -8.19
C GLY A 95 1.01 -19.27 -8.10
N THR A 96 1.86 -18.70 -7.24
CA THR A 96 2.09 -17.25 -7.20
C THR A 96 2.82 -16.78 -8.45
N HIS A 97 2.24 -15.80 -9.17
CA HIS A 97 2.90 -15.11 -10.28
C HIS A 97 3.53 -13.81 -9.76
N LEU A 98 4.75 -13.90 -9.22
CA LEU A 98 5.49 -12.76 -8.67
C LEU A 98 6.82 -12.60 -9.40
N THR A 99 7.06 -11.41 -9.96
CA THR A 99 8.37 -10.97 -10.45
C THR A 99 8.97 -10.00 -9.45
N THR A 100 10.20 -10.24 -9.02
CA THR A 100 10.90 -9.36 -8.09
C THR A 100 11.97 -8.52 -8.79
N HIS A 101 12.13 -7.28 -8.33
CA HIS A 101 13.12 -6.34 -8.81
C HIS A 101 13.94 -5.83 -7.63
N ILE A 102 15.26 -5.89 -7.73
CA ILE A 102 16.17 -5.28 -6.75
C ILE A 102 16.64 -3.96 -7.31
N ALA A 103 16.05 -2.86 -6.82
CA ALA A 103 16.35 -1.50 -7.27
C ALA A 103 15.69 -0.46 -6.36
N ASP A 104 16.10 0.79 -6.50
CA ASP A 104 15.31 1.92 -6.03
C ASP A 104 13.93 1.94 -6.71
N ALA A 105 12.89 2.32 -5.97
CA ALA A 105 11.51 2.29 -6.47
C ALA A 105 11.30 3.17 -7.71
N ARG A 106 11.96 4.34 -7.77
CA ARG A 106 11.84 5.25 -8.91
C ARG A 106 12.59 4.73 -10.13
N GLU A 107 13.78 4.19 -9.93
CA GLU A 107 14.56 3.55 -10.99
C GLU A 107 13.80 2.34 -11.57
N ALA A 108 13.26 1.48 -10.71
CA ALA A 108 12.48 0.32 -11.13
C ALA A 108 11.23 0.74 -11.91
N LEU A 109 10.49 1.73 -11.40
CA LEU A 109 9.29 2.25 -12.05
C LEU A 109 9.58 2.78 -13.46
N ALA A 110 10.73 3.44 -13.67
CA ALA A 110 11.17 3.91 -14.97
C ALA A 110 11.58 2.75 -15.91
N ALA A 111 12.20 1.69 -15.36
CA ALA A 111 12.68 0.54 -16.13
C ALA A 111 11.58 -0.44 -16.57
N LEU A 112 10.39 -0.41 -15.95
CA LEU A 112 9.29 -1.29 -16.34
C LEU A 112 8.87 -1.08 -17.81
N PRO A 113 8.51 -2.14 -18.56
CA PRO A 113 8.04 -2.02 -19.94
C PRO A 113 6.86 -1.04 -20.05
N ALA A 114 6.86 -0.15 -21.05
CA ALA A 114 5.86 0.92 -21.16
C ALA A 114 4.40 0.42 -21.27
N GLY A 115 4.18 -0.77 -21.84
CA GLY A 115 2.84 -1.38 -21.98
C GLY A 115 2.35 -2.12 -20.73
N LEU A 116 3.14 -2.18 -19.66
CA LEU A 116 2.75 -2.86 -18.42
C LEU A 116 1.97 -1.88 -17.53
N GLY A 117 0.66 -2.13 -17.42
CA GLY A 117 -0.25 -1.40 -16.54
C GLY A 117 -0.68 -2.25 -15.34
N PHE A 118 -1.02 -1.59 -14.24
CA PHE A 118 -1.40 -2.21 -12.97
C PHE A 118 -2.76 -1.72 -12.47
N ASP A 119 -3.61 -2.64 -12.03
CA ASP A 119 -4.87 -2.31 -11.34
C ASP A 119 -4.58 -1.70 -9.96
N VAL A 120 -3.45 -2.09 -9.35
CA VAL A 120 -3.01 -1.57 -8.05
C VAL A 120 -1.52 -1.24 -8.10
N VAL A 121 -1.16 0.00 -7.79
CA VAL A 121 0.21 0.37 -7.43
C VAL A 121 0.23 0.73 -5.96
N ILE A 122 1.08 0.07 -5.18
CA ILE A 122 1.23 0.27 -3.74
C ILE A 122 2.62 0.85 -3.49
N LEU A 123 2.68 1.98 -2.81
CA LEU A 123 3.90 2.59 -2.31
C LEU A 123 3.94 2.43 -0.79
N ASP A 124 4.77 1.51 -0.32
CA ASP A 124 4.92 1.15 1.08
C ASP A 124 6.40 1.21 1.51
N ILE A 125 6.98 2.40 1.35
CA ILE A 125 8.38 2.70 1.71
C ILE A 125 8.44 3.69 2.88
N PHE A 126 7.34 4.39 3.19
CA PHE A 126 7.33 5.45 4.19
C PHE A 126 7.08 4.90 5.59
N SER A 127 8.09 5.01 6.44
CA SER A 127 7.93 4.92 7.90
C SER A 127 8.58 6.14 8.53
N GLY A 128 7.82 7.22 8.69
CA GLY A 128 8.27 8.45 9.36
C GLY A 128 8.93 9.50 8.45
N PRO A 129 9.61 10.50 9.03
CA PRO A 129 10.11 11.69 8.32
C PRO A 129 11.27 11.42 7.35
N ASP A 130 11.85 10.21 7.37
CA ASP A 130 13.01 9.83 6.57
C ASP A 130 12.64 9.29 5.17
N ALA A 131 11.39 9.49 4.74
CA ALA A 131 10.92 9.17 3.40
C ALA A 131 11.87 9.77 2.32
N PRO A 132 12.43 8.97 1.41
CA PRO A 132 13.35 9.51 0.40
C PRO A 132 12.64 10.57 -0.47
N PRO A 133 13.14 11.83 -0.53
CA PRO A 133 12.41 12.93 -1.16
C PRO A 133 12.07 12.71 -2.63
N HIS A 134 12.84 11.88 -3.33
CA HIS A 134 12.62 11.58 -4.75
C HIS A 134 11.44 10.65 -5.01
N ILE A 135 10.88 9.99 -3.98
CA ILE A 135 9.66 9.17 -4.06
C ILE A 135 8.50 9.73 -3.22
N ALA A 136 8.74 10.72 -2.36
CA ALA A 136 7.73 11.44 -1.59
C ALA A 136 7.36 12.79 -2.25
N CYS A 137 7.19 12.79 -3.57
CA CYS A 137 6.94 14.00 -4.36
C CYS A 137 5.89 13.80 -5.46
N ARG A 138 5.36 14.92 -5.94
CA ARG A 138 4.35 14.95 -7.02
C ARG A 138 4.83 14.24 -8.29
N GLU A 139 6.07 14.53 -8.72
CA GLU A 139 6.60 14.00 -9.97
C GLU A 139 6.62 12.46 -9.95
N PHE A 140 6.96 11.88 -8.80
CA PHE A 140 6.94 10.43 -8.63
C PHE A 140 5.50 9.88 -8.62
N TYR A 141 4.55 10.56 -7.98
CA TYR A 141 3.15 10.14 -8.02
C TYR A 141 2.56 10.21 -9.42
N GLU A 142 2.94 11.21 -10.23
CA GLU A 142 2.57 11.27 -11.65
C GLU A 142 3.21 10.12 -12.45
N GLU A 143 4.47 9.77 -12.17
CA GLU A 143 5.14 8.61 -12.76
C GLU A 143 4.41 7.30 -12.40
N ALA A 144 4.01 7.13 -11.14
CA ALA A 144 3.30 5.95 -10.66
C ALA A 144 1.88 5.88 -11.22
N ALA A 145 1.17 7.00 -11.29
CA ALA A 145 -0.16 7.12 -11.88
C ALA A 145 -0.16 6.68 -13.37
N ARG A 146 0.90 7.01 -14.12
CA ARG A 146 1.06 6.57 -15.52
C ARG A 146 1.22 5.06 -15.69
N ARG A 147 1.55 4.33 -14.62
CA ARG A 147 1.62 2.85 -14.63
C ARG A 147 0.30 2.19 -14.30
N LEU A 148 -0.75 2.95 -13.99
CA LEU A 148 -2.04 2.36 -13.70
C LEU A 148 -2.73 1.90 -14.98
N ALA A 149 -3.34 0.72 -14.93
CA ALA A 149 -4.33 0.28 -15.91
C ALA A 149 -5.59 1.17 -15.81
N PRO A 150 -6.48 1.19 -16.83
CA PRO A 150 -7.73 1.94 -16.74
C PRO A 150 -8.54 1.54 -15.50
N GLY A 151 -8.86 2.51 -14.65
CA GLY A 151 -9.59 2.27 -13.39
C GLY A 151 -8.72 1.81 -12.22
N GLY A 152 -7.40 1.66 -12.43
CA GLY A 152 -6.47 1.29 -11.36
C GLY A 152 -6.28 2.40 -10.32
N VAL A 153 -5.75 2.01 -9.16
CA VAL A 153 -5.54 2.89 -8.00
C VAL A 153 -4.08 2.97 -7.56
N LEU A 154 -3.69 4.14 -7.08
CA LEU A 154 -2.42 4.38 -6.40
C LEU A 154 -2.68 4.42 -4.89
N ILE A 155 -2.04 3.53 -4.15
CA ILE A 155 -2.15 3.42 -2.70
C ILE A 155 -0.81 3.76 -2.08
N ILE A 156 -0.79 4.68 -1.11
CA ILE A 156 0.43 5.14 -0.46
C ILE A 156 0.27 5.00 1.04
N ASN A 157 1.13 4.24 1.69
CA ASN A 157 1.22 4.21 3.14
C ASN A 157 2.07 5.39 3.62
N VAL A 158 1.54 6.32 4.41
CA VAL A 158 2.31 7.42 5.00
C VAL A 158 2.36 7.26 6.51
N GLY A 159 3.53 6.92 7.05
CA GLY A 159 3.81 7.01 8.48
C GLY A 159 4.19 8.44 8.88
N ASP A 160 3.52 9.01 9.87
CA ASP A 160 3.74 10.41 10.27
C ASP A 160 3.62 10.60 11.80
N GLU A 161 4.14 11.73 12.25
CA GLU A 161 4.02 12.22 13.62
C GLU A 161 2.68 12.94 13.84
N PRO A 162 2.25 13.17 15.10
CA PRO A 162 0.95 13.78 15.43
C PRO A 162 0.64 15.11 14.70
N ALA A 163 1.66 15.84 14.24
CA ALA A 163 1.49 17.08 13.49
C ALA A 163 0.95 16.89 12.05
N LEU A 164 0.92 15.67 11.53
CA LEU A 164 0.43 15.30 10.18
C LEU A 164 1.06 16.13 9.04
N THR A 165 2.30 16.60 9.22
CA THR A 165 2.97 17.48 8.27
C THR A 165 3.35 16.75 6.98
N LEU A 166 3.84 15.51 7.11
CA LEU A 166 4.14 14.69 5.94
C LEU A 166 2.84 14.35 5.22
N VAL A 167 1.81 13.89 5.93
CA VAL A 167 0.50 13.56 5.35
C VAL A 167 -0.09 14.74 4.58
N ARG A 168 -0.10 15.96 5.14
CA ARG A 168 -0.55 17.18 4.43
C ARG A 168 0.19 17.38 3.11
N SER A 169 1.53 17.30 3.14
CA SER A 169 2.35 17.45 1.94
C SER A 169 2.08 16.35 0.89
N GLN A 170 1.87 15.11 1.33
CA GLN A 170 1.64 13.98 0.44
C GLN A 170 0.22 14.00 -0.15
N VAL A 171 -0.79 14.45 0.60
CA VAL A 171 -2.14 14.71 0.08
C VAL A 171 -2.09 15.78 -1.03
N ALA A 172 -1.37 16.88 -0.80
CA ALA A 172 -1.22 17.95 -1.79
C ALA A 172 -0.48 17.48 -3.06
N ALA A 173 0.54 16.63 -2.92
CA ALA A 173 1.23 16.02 -4.04
C ALA A 173 0.33 15.04 -4.81
N LEU A 174 -0.41 14.18 -4.09
CA LEU A 174 -1.27 13.16 -4.70
C LEU A 174 -2.46 13.77 -5.43
N ARG A 175 -3.06 14.85 -4.89
CA ARG A 175 -4.14 15.62 -5.56
C ARG A 175 -3.71 16.26 -6.88
N GLN A 176 -2.41 16.49 -7.08
CA GLN A 176 -1.89 16.98 -8.36
C GLN A 176 -1.63 15.85 -9.36
N ALA A 177 -1.40 14.62 -8.88
CA ALA A 177 -1.13 13.46 -9.72
C ALA A 177 -2.39 12.65 -10.07
N MET A 178 -3.43 12.69 -9.23
CA MET A 178 -4.62 11.84 -9.32
C MET A 178 -5.91 12.67 -9.33
N PRO A 179 -6.91 12.30 -10.15
CA PRO A 179 -8.20 12.99 -10.21
C PRO A 179 -8.97 13.13 -8.89
N ASP A 180 -8.96 12.10 -8.04
CA ASP A 180 -9.58 12.16 -6.72
C ASP A 180 -8.75 11.37 -5.70
N VAL A 181 -8.86 11.77 -4.43
CA VAL A 181 -8.02 11.27 -3.34
C VAL A 181 -8.85 11.09 -2.08
N ALA A 182 -8.57 10.02 -1.34
CA ALA A 182 -9.04 9.82 0.02
C ALA A 182 -7.90 9.41 0.97
N ALA A 183 -8.13 9.62 2.26
CA ALA A 183 -7.28 9.14 3.35
C ALA A 183 -8.05 8.12 4.21
N VAL A 184 -7.41 7.01 4.55
CA VAL A 184 -7.98 5.90 5.34
C VAL A 184 -7.05 5.61 6.51
N ALA A 185 -7.57 5.64 7.74
CA ALA A 185 -6.77 5.42 8.94
C ALA A 185 -7.61 4.90 10.12
N GLU A 186 -6.94 4.66 11.24
CA GLU A 186 -7.61 4.60 12.55
C GLU A 186 -8.21 5.99 12.85
N ALA A 187 -9.39 6.04 13.47
CA ALA A 187 -10.14 7.29 13.59
C ALA A 187 -9.41 8.40 14.37
N GLY A 188 -8.72 8.03 15.46
CA GLY A 188 -7.91 8.93 16.28
C GLY A 188 -6.67 9.48 15.58
N MET A 189 -6.19 8.85 14.50
CA MET A 189 -5.06 9.37 13.72
C MET A 189 -5.32 10.79 13.17
N PHE A 190 -6.55 11.07 12.76
CA PHE A 190 -6.92 12.39 12.24
C PHE A 190 -7.07 13.45 13.34
N GLU A 191 -7.04 13.06 14.61
CA GLU A 191 -7.02 13.98 15.75
C GLU A 191 -5.59 14.45 16.08
N GLY A 192 -4.55 13.89 15.45
CA GLY A 192 -3.16 14.32 15.63
C GLY A 192 -2.66 14.14 17.06
N ARG A 193 -3.03 13.03 17.71
CA ARG A 193 -2.64 12.73 19.10
C ARG A 193 -1.44 11.80 19.22
N TYR A 194 -1.29 10.87 18.28
CA TYR A 194 -0.27 9.82 18.30
C TYR A 194 0.34 9.65 16.91
N PRO A 195 1.61 9.23 16.81
CA PRO A 195 2.20 8.84 15.53
C PRO A 195 1.53 7.58 15.00
N GLY A 196 1.57 7.38 13.69
CA GLY A 196 0.99 6.20 13.05
C GLY A 196 0.87 6.34 11.53
N ASN A 197 0.09 5.44 10.93
CA ASN A 197 -0.03 5.32 9.48
C ASN A 197 -1.37 5.82 8.97
N ILE A 198 -1.32 6.64 7.91
CA ILE A 198 -2.48 7.05 7.13
C ILE A 198 -2.28 6.53 5.71
N ILE A 199 -3.27 5.81 5.19
CA ILE A 199 -3.26 5.29 3.82
C ILE A 199 -3.90 6.32 2.90
N LEU A 200 -3.14 6.87 1.98
CA LEU A 200 -3.67 7.72 0.92
C LEU A 200 -4.02 6.86 -0.30
N VAL A 201 -5.17 7.12 -0.91
CA VAL A 201 -5.66 6.40 -2.08
C VAL A 201 -6.02 7.39 -3.15
N GLY A 202 -5.39 7.30 -4.31
CA GLY A 202 -5.71 8.05 -5.51
C GLY A 202 -6.49 7.21 -6.52
N THR A 203 -7.57 7.77 -7.07
CA THR A 203 -8.42 7.13 -8.09
C THR A 203 -8.37 7.92 -9.41
N GLN A 204 -8.47 7.22 -10.54
CA GLN A 204 -8.51 7.84 -11.89
C GLN A 204 -9.88 8.45 -12.27
N ALA A 205 -10.87 8.30 -11.40
CA ALA A 205 -12.22 8.82 -11.52
C ALA A 205 -12.64 9.39 -10.15
N PRO A 206 -13.78 10.12 -10.07
CA PRO A 206 -14.30 10.56 -8.78
C PRO A 206 -14.39 9.41 -7.78
N TRP A 207 -14.10 9.70 -6.51
CA TRP A 207 -14.10 8.72 -5.43
C TRP A 207 -15.41 7.92 -5.44
N PRO A 208 -15.37 6.59 -5.57
CA PRO A 208 -16.60 5.82 -5.69
C PRO A 208 -17.48 5.97 -4.45
N ALA A 209 -18.75 6.29 -4.66
CA ALA A 209 -19.68 6.69 -3.59
C ALA A 209 -19.80 5.67 -2.44
N ASP A 210 -19.58 4.39 -2.75
CA ASP A 210 -19.75 3.29 -1.82
C ASP A 210 -18.47 2.94 -1.06
N TRP A 211 -17.30 3.36 -1.55
CA TRP A 211 -16.00 2.94 -1.01
C TRP A 211 -15.79 3.38 0.44
N SER A 212 -16.18 4.60 0.80
CA SER A 212 -16.04 5.07 2.18
C SER A 212 -16.83 4.18 3.16
N ARG A 213 -18.07 3.82 2.81
CA ARG A 213 -18.89 2.92 3.62
C ARG A 213 -18.30 1.51 3.70
N GLU A 214 -17.86 0.97 2.57
CA GLU A 214 -17.27 -0.38 2.53
C GLU A 214 -15.98 -0.48 3.34
N LEU A 215 -15.07 0.51 3.21
CA LEU A 215 -13.82 0.55 3.98
C LEU A 215 -14.09 0.71 5.48
N LEU A 216 -15.06 1.56 5.85
CA LEU A 216 -15.49 1.69 7.24
C LEU A 216 -16.05 0.38 7.78
N ALA A 217 -16.87 -0.35 7.02
CA ALA A 217 -17.45 -1.61 7.45
C ALA A 217 -16.42 -2.74 7.61
N ARG A 218 -15.34 -2.72 6.81
CA ARG A 218 -14.25 -3.72 6.85
C ARG A 218 -13.24 -3.45 7.97
N GLY A 219 -13.09 -2.20 8.41
CA GLY A 219 -12.13 -1.82 9.44
C GLY A 219 -10.67 -1.90 8.95
N PRO A 220 -9.70 -2.22 9.83
CA PRO A 220 -9.83 -2.45 11.27
C PRO A 220 -10.43 -1.25 12.02
N HIS A 221 -11.07 -1.50 13.16
CA HIS A 221 -11.82 -0.49 13.92
C HIS A 221 -11.07 -0.01 15.18
N PRO A 222 -11.24 1.27 15.56
CA PRO A 222 -12.08 2.29 14.91
C PRO A 222 -11.47 2.75 13.58
N ALA A 223 -12.30 3.01 12.57
CA ALA A 223 -11.88 3.36 11.21
C ALA A 223 -12.44 4.73 10.83
N ALA A 224 -11.68 5.48 10.04
CA ALA A 224 -12.14 6.70 9.40
C ALA A 224 -11.68 6.76 7.94
N VAL A 225 -12.52 7.35 7.09
CA VAL A 225 -12.23 7.66 5.69
C VAL A 225 -12.54 9.13 5.47
N LEU A 226 -11.54 9.91 5.06
CA LEU A 226 -11.70 11.30 4.66
C LEU A 226 -11.59 11.40 3.14
N SER A 227 -12.65 11.86 2.48
CA SER A 227 -12.73 12.04 1.02
C SER A 227 -13.48 13.34 0.70
N GLY A 228 -13.19 13.97 -0.44
CA GLY A 228 -13.80 15.25 -0.79
C GLY A 228 -13.58 16.31 0.30
N VAL A 229 -14.65 17.00 0.71
CA VAL A 229 -14.60 18.08 1.72
C VAL A 229 -14.08 17.65 3.09
N GLU A 230 -14.19 16.36 3.42
CA GLU A 230 -13.69 15.84 4.69
C GLU A 230 -12.16 15.74 4.69
N LEU A 231 -11.56 15.51 3.52
CA LEU A 231 -10.11 15.47 3.36
C LEU A 231 -9.48 16.86 3.52
N ASP A 232 -10.21 17.93 3.22
CA ASP A 232 -9.71 19.31 3.33
C ASP A 232 -9.26 19.67 4.75
N LYS A 233 -9.88 19.06 5.76
CA LYS A 233 -9.53 19.23 7.19
C LYS A 233 -8.08 18.87 7.50
N ILE A 234 -7.48 18.00 6.69
CA ILE A 234 -6.10 17.52 6.85
C ILE A 234 -5.20 17.85 5.65
N SER A 235 -5.63 18.74 4.74
CA SER A 235 -4.80 19.19 3.61
C SER A 235 -4.41 20.66 3.68
N ASP A 236 -5.08 21.45 4.50
CA ASP A 236 -4.89 22.91 4.62
C ASP A 236 -3.85 23.32 5.67
#